data_AF-A0A7Y6YB58-F1
#
_entry.id   AF-A0A7Y6YB58-F1
#
_cell.length_a   1.000
_cell.length_b   1.000
_cell.length_c   1.000
_cell.angle_alpha   90.00
_cell.angle_beta   90.00
_cell.angle_gamma   90.00
#
_symmetry.space_group_name_H-M   'P 1'
#
loop_
_entity.id
_entity.type
_entity.pdbx_description
1 polymer ?
#
loop_
_entity_poly.entity_id
_entity_poly.type
_entity_poly.pdbx_seq_one_letter_code
_entity_poly.pdbx_strand_id
1 'polypeptide(L)' 'MHTTQYSVPSRKSIALVAHDHRKADLADWCLRHRDRLAHHQLFATGTTGNKLAKALELPIT' A
#
# COMPACT_ATOMS: atom_id res chain seq x y z
N MET A 1 28.05 5.84 13.80
CA MET A 1 26.93 5.67 12.85
C MET A 1 26.87 6.90 11.98
N HIS A 2 27.08 6.78 10.67
CA HIS A 2 26.91 7.91 9.75
C HIS A 2 25.45 7.94 9.27
N THR A 3 24.81 9.10 9.39
CA THR A 3 23.49 9.36 8.80
C THR A 3 23.67 10.01 7.45
N THR A 4 22.86 9.58 6.49
CA THR A 4 22.75 10.21 5.17
C THR A 4 21.34 10.74 4.98
N GLN A 5 21.21 11.80 4.18
CA GLN A 5 19.92 12.35 3.81
C GLN A 5 19.56 11.91 2.40
N TYR A 6 18.30 11.49 2.23
CA TYR A 6 17.75 11.10 0.93
C TYR A 6 16.38 11.75 0.75
N SER A 7 16.17 12.33 -0.44
CA SER A 7 14.88 12.91 -0.82
C SER A 7 13.98 11.85 -1.43
N VAL A 8 12.79 11.66 -0.86
CA VAL A 8 11.79 10.72 -1.37
C VAL A 8 10.99 11.42 -2.48
N PRO A 9 10.77 10.77 -3.64
CA PRO A 9 9.95 11.34 -4.71
C PRO A 9 8.50 11.63 -4.26
N SER A 10 7.84 12.52 -4.99
CA SER A 10 6.43 12.88 -4.79
C SER A 10 5.51 11.68 -5.05
N ARG A 11 5.74 10.95 -6.14
CA ARG A 11 5.13 9.63 -6.39
C ARG A 11 5.92 8.56 -5.65
N LYS A 12 5.31 7.98 -4.61
CA LYS A 12 5.96 7.02 -3.72
C LYS A 12 5.73 5.58 -4.17
N SER A 13 6.67 4.72 -3.83
CA SER A 13 6.52 3.26 -3.84
C SER A 13 6.13 2.81 -2.44
N ILE A 14 4.93 2.26 -2.28
CA ILE A 14 4.33 1.98 -0.98
C ILE A 14 4.07 0.48 -0.86
N ALA A 15 4.73 -0.18 0.09
CA ALA A 15 4.48 -1.57 0.43
C ALA A 15 3.39 -1.69 1.50
N LEU A 16 2.35 -2.48 1.21
CA LEU A 16 1.19 -2.73 2.05
C LEU A 16 1.25 -4.17 2.57
N VAL A 17 1.44 -4.32 3.87
CA VAL A 17 1.61 -5.62 4.53
C VAL A 17 0.71 -5.69 5.77
N ALA A 18 -0.04 -6.78 5.91
CA ALA A 18 -0.86 -7.03 7.09
C ALA A 18 -0.85 -8.51 7.50
N HIS A 19 -0.85 -8.75 8.81
CA HIS A 19 -1.18 -10.06 9.39
C HIS A 19 -2.63 -10.44 9.04
N ASP A 20 -2.98 -11.72 9.06
CA ASP A 20 -4.28 -12.24 8.57
C ASP A 20 -5.50 -11.52 9.13
N HIS A 21 -5.53 -11.35 10.45
CA HIS A 21 -6.63 -10.64 11.13
C HIS A 21 -6.66 -9.13 10.86
N ARG A 22 -5.60 -8.54 10.29
CA ARG A 22 -5.50 -7.10 10.01
C ARG A 22 -5.70 -6.75 8.54
N LYS A 23 -5.80 -7.74 7.65
CA LYS A 23 -5.99 -7.50 6.21
C LYS A 23 -7.32 -6.81 5.89
N ALA A 24 -8.36 -7.05 6.70
CA ALA A 24 -9.64 -6.35 6.58
C ALA A 24 -9.47 -4.87 6.93
N ASP A 25 -8.92 -4.57 8.10
CA ASP A 25 -8.65 -3.19 8.54
C ASP A 25 -7.77 -2.42 7.53
N LEU A 26 -6.75 -3.08 6.98
CA LEU A 26 -5.88 -2.49 5.97
C LEU A 26 -6.65 -2.19 4.68
N ALA A 27 -7.54 -3.09 4.24
CA ALA A 27 -8.38 -2.84 3.07
C ALA A 27 -9.33 -1.66 3.29
N ASP A 28 -9.98 -1.59 4.45
CA ASP A 28 -10.86 -0.47 4.81
C ASP A 28 -10.09 0.85 4.88
N TRP A 29 -8.88 0.83 5.43
CA TRP A 29 -8.02 2.01 5.44
C TRP A 29 -7.63 2.44 4.02
N CYS A 30 -7.26 1.48 3.16
CA CYS A 30 -6.93 1.79 1.77
C CYS A 30 -8.13 2.34 1.00
N LEU A 31 -9.34 1.84 1.25
CA LEU A 31 -10.57 2.33 0.63
C LEU A 31 -10.83 3.80 1.01
N ARG A 32 -10.70 4.15 2.29
CA ARG A 32 -10.84 5.53 2.76
C ARG A 32 -9.81 6.50 2.16
N HIS A 33 -8.65 5.98 1.72
CA HIS A 33 -7.57 6.77 1.15
C HIS A 33 -7.33 6.48 -0.34
N ARG A 34 -8.31 5.85 -1.01
CA ARG A 34 -8.14 5.30 -2.35
C ARG A 34 -7.62 6.33 -3.34
N ASP A 35 -8.19 7.53 -3.34
CA ASP A 35 -7.80 8.60 -4.28
C ASP A 35 -6.34 9.02 -4.09
N ARG A 36 -5.89 9.13 -2.83
CA ARG A 36 -4.49 9.45 -2.51
C ARG A 36 -3.55 8.32 -2.92
N LEU A 37 -3.95 7.07 -2.69
CA LEU A 37 -3.17 5.88 -3.04
C LEU A 37 -3.08 5.66 -4.55
N ALA A 38 -4.10 6.07 -5.31
CA ALA A 38 -4.12 5.96 -6.78
C ALA A 38 -3.02 6.79 -7.45
N HIS A 39 -2.49 7.83 -6.79
CA HIS A 39 -1.37 8.62 -7.28
C HIS A 39 0.01 8.01 -7.00
N HIS A 40 0.06 6.82 -6.41
CA HIS A 40 1.29 6.14 -5.98
C HIS A 40 1.41 4.74 -6.59
N GLN A 41 2.60 4.16 -6.50
CA GLN A 41 2.80 2.77 -6.88
C GLN A 41 2.64 1.90 -5.64
N LEU A 42 1.67 0.99 -5.68
CA LEU A 42 1.34 0.13 -4.55
C LEU A 42 1.94 -1.26 -4.75
N PHE A 43 2.53 -1.80 -3.68
CA PHE A 43 3.06 -3.14 -3.61
C PHE A 43 2.40 -3.90 -2.46
N ALA A 44 2.14 -5.20 -2.61
CA ALA A 44 1.61 -6.00 -1.52
C ALA A 44 2.09 -7.45 -1.58
N THR A 45 2.22 -8.08 -0.42
CA THR A 45 2.62 -9.49 -0.35
C THR A 45 1.44 -10.43 -0.58
N GLY A 46 1.67 -11.53 -1.30
CA GLY A 46 0.76 -12.67 -1.55
C GLY A 46 -0.71 -12.46 -1.18
N THR A 47 -1.10 -12.90 0.01
CA THR A 47 -2.52 -12.89 0.46
C THR A 47 -3.06 -11.50 0.79
N THR A 48 -2.20 -10.55 1.15
CA THR A 48 -2.59 -9.15 1.36
C THR A 48 -2.95 -8.51 0.01
N GLY A 49 -2.08 -8.68 -0.99
CA GLY A 49 -2.32 -8.16 -2.35
C GLY A 49 -3.61 -8.68 -2.95
N ASN A 50 -3.89 -9.98 -2.83
CA ASN A 50 -5.14 -10.57 -3.29
C ASN A 50 -6.38 -9.96 -2.63
N LYS A 51 -6.32 -9.63 -1.34
CA LYS A 51 -7.45 -9.01 -0.64
C LYS A 51 -7.63 -7.54 -1.01
N LEU A 52 -6.53 -6.81 -1.18
CA LEU A 52 -6.56 -5.40 -1.58
C LEU A 52 -6.97 -5.20 -3.04
N ALA A 53 -6.49 -6.04 -3.97
CA ALA A 53 -6.84 -5.95 -5.39
C ALA A 53 -8.35 -6.12 -5.62
N LYS A 54 -8.99 -7.03 -4.87
CA LYS A 54 -10.45 -7.23 -4.90
C LYS A 54 -11.24 -6.05 -4.34
N ALA A 55 -10.67 -5.32 -3.37
CA ALA A 55 -11.37 -4.24 -2.68
C ALA A 55 -11.18 -2.88 -3.36
N LEU A 56 -9.99 -2.58 -3.87
CA LEU A 56 -9.59 -1.23 -4.26
C LEU A 56 -9.74 -0.93 -5.75
N GLU A 57 -9.79 -1.96 -6.60
CA GLU A 57 -9.76 -1.79 -8.07
C GLU A 57 -8.59 -0.90 -8.53
N LEU A 58 -7.44 -1.01 -7.85
CA LEU A 58 -6.20 -0.31 -8.17
C LEU A 58 -5.13 -1.31 -8.64
N PRO A 59 -4.20 -0.89 -9.52
CA PRO A 59 -3.05 -1.72 -9.87
C PRO A 59 -2.13 -1.86 -8.64
N ILE A 60 -1.95 -3.10 -8.19
CA ILE A 60 -1.04 -3.47 -7.08
C ILE A 60 -0.10 -4.55 -7.61
N THR A 61 1.20 -4.37 -7.36
CA THR A 61 2.26 -5.36 -7.68
C THR A 61 2.58 -6.22 -6.47
#